data_AF-A0A0C2FRI9-F1
#
_entry.id   AF-A0A0C2FRI9-F1
#
_cell.length_a   1.000
_cell.length_b   1.000
_cell.length_c   1.000
_cell.angle_alpha   90.00
_cell.angle_beta   90.00
_cell.angle_gamma   90.00
#
_symmetry.space_group_name_H-M   'P 1'
#
loop_
_entity.id
_entity.type
_entity.pdbx_description
1 polymer ?
#
loop_
_entity_poly.entity_id
_entity_poly.type
_entity_poly.pdbx_seq_one_letter_code
_entity_poly.pdbx_strand_id
1 'polypeptide(L)'
;MMVKKYGDWYSYDKTPRALIFRRDHENVVDMDSMIRLMRSNNYTQDPLSRCECDPPYSGENAISCRSDLNPPNGTYPFSALGHRDHGATDMKER
;
A
#
# COMPACT_ATOMS: atom_id res chain seq x y z
N MET A 1 -3.23 -12.76 -17.52
CA MET A 1 -4.19 -11.64 -17.44
C MET A 1 -3.87 -10.86 -16.16
N MET A 2 -3.25 -9.69 -16.24
CA MET A 2 -2.70 -8.90 -15.11
C MET A 2 -1.53 -9.52 -14.32
N VAL A 3 -1.67 -10.65 -13.61
CA VAL A 3 -0.53 -11.25 -12.86
C VAL A 3 0.69 -11.51 -13.75
N LYS A 4 0.48 -12.07 -14.95
CA LYS A 4 1.56 -12.28 -15.93
C LYS A 4 2.21 -10.98 -16.43
N LYS A 5 1.49 -9.85 -16.40
CA LYS A 5 1.94 -8.57 -16.97
C LYS A 5 2.58 -7.65 -15.91
N TYR A 6 2.04 -7.67 -14.69
CA TYR A 6 2.36 -6.72 -13.62
C TYR A 6 2.80 -7.43 -12.32
N GLY A 7 2.94 -8.75 -12.35
CA GLY A 7 3.43 -9.55 -11.24
C GLY A 7 2.45 -9.64 -10.06
N ASP A 8 3.04 -9.77 -8.88
CA ASP A 8 2.37 -10.09 -7.63
C ASP A 8 1.40 -9.01 -7.13
N TRP A 9 1.47 -7.79 -7.68
CA TRP A 9 0.52 -6.73 -7.35
C TRP A 9 -0.94 -7.10 -7.69
N TYR A 10 -1.15 -8.02 -8.63
CA TYR A 10 -2.47 -8.56 -8.99
C TYR A 10 -2.72 -9.99 -8.49
N SER A 11 -1.79 -10.55 -7.71
CA SER A 11 -2.01 -11.84 -7.04
C SER A 11 -3.02 -11.68 -5.90
N TYR A 12 -3.46 -12.79 -5.29
CA TYR A 12 -4.30 -12.70 -4.10
C TYR A 12 -3.45 -12.51 -2.82
N ASP A 13 -2.39 -13.31 -2.69
CA ASP A 13 -1.68 -13.56 -1.45
C ASP A 13 -0.29 -12.90 -1.37
N LYS A 14 0.14 -12.23 -2.44
CA LYS A 14 1.47 -11.57 -2.55
C LYS A 14 1.38 -10.09 -2.88
N THR A 15 0.18 -9.50 -2.84
CA THR A 15 0.05 -8.04 -2.94
C THR A 15 0.71 -7.37 -1.72
N PRO A 16 1.15 -6.11 -1.84
CA PRO A 16 1.68 -5.35 -0.71
C PRO A 16 0.77 -5.40 0.53
N ARG A 17 -0.54 -5.18 0.36
CA ARG A 17 -1.52 -5.22 1.47
C ARG A 17 -1.66 -6.61 2.06
N ALA A 18 -1.70 -7.66 1.24
CA ALA A 18 -1.76 -9.04 1.73
C ALA A 18 -0.52 -9.41 2.57
N LEU A 19 0.66 -8.96 2.13
CA LEU A 19 1.91 -9.18 2.85
C LEU A 19 2.01 -8.36 4.14
N ILE A 20 1.55 -7.09 4.12
CA ILE A 20 1.50 -6.24 5.33
C ILE A 20 0.56 -6.84 6.35
N PHE A 21 -0.65 -7.26 5.95
CA PHE A 21 -1.57 -7.94 6.85
C PHE A 21 -0.95 -9.23 7.40
N ARG A 22 -0.38 -10.10 6.55
CA ARG A 22 0.29 -11.34 6.98
C ARG A 22 1.39 -11.09 8.00
N ARG A 23 2.13 -9.99 7.88
CA ARG A 23 3.21 -9.61 8.81
C ARG A 23 2.67 -9.05 10.13
N ASP A 24 1.65 -8.18 10.07
CA ASP A 24 1.33 -7.27 11.17
C ASP A 24 0.01 -7.59 11.89
N HIS A 25 -0.85 -8.46 11.35
CA HIS A 25 -2.18 -8.70 11.93
C HIS A 25 -2.12 -9.25 13.36
N GLU A 26 -1.08 -9.99 13.73
CA GLU A 26 -0.91 -10.54 15.09
C GLU A 26 -0.58 -9.47 16.14
N ASN A 27 -0.12 -8.29 15.71
CA ASN A 27 0.16 -7.16 16.60
C ASN A 27 -1.11 -6.39 16.99
N VAL A 28 -2.26 -6.75 16.43
CA VAL A 28 -3.56 -6.15 16.77
C VAL A 28 -4.14 -6.88 17.99
N VAL A 29 -3.98 -6.27 19.16
CA VAL A 29 -4.37 -6.82 20.46
C VAL A 29 -5.48 -6.03 21.14
N ASP A 30 -5.78 -4.84 20.64
CA ASP A 30 -6.76 -3.90 21.16
C ASP A 30 -7.21 -2.93 20.05
N MET A 31 -8.08 -1.98 20.40
CA MET A 31 -8.60 -1.07 19.41
C MET A 31 -7.59 -0.04 18.90
N ASP A 32 -6.69 0.42 19.77
CA ASP A 32 -5.64 1.35 19.37
C ASP A 32 -4.68 0.72 18.35
N SER A 33 -4.29 -0.55 18.56
CA SER A 33 -3.46 -1.31 17.64
C SER A 33 -4.17 -1.64 16.33
N MET A 34 -5.49 -1.90 16.37
CA MET A 34 -6.30 -2.03 15.15
C MET A 34 -6.31 -0.73 14.35
N ILE A 35 -6.56 0.42 14.99
CA ILE A 35 -6.54 1.75 14.35
C ILE A 35 -5.16 2.02 13.75
N ARG A 36 -4.07 1.72 14.47
CA ARG A 36 -2.70 1.88 13.98
C ARG A 36 -2.45 1.07 12.70
N LEU A 37 -2.84 -0.20 12.66
CA LEU A 37 -2.68 -1.04 11.47
C LEU A 37 -3.53 -0.49 10.31
N MET A 38 -4.80 -0.18 10.56
CA MET A 38 -5.72 0.28 9.52
C MET A 38 -5.38 1.67 8.97
N ARG A 39 -4.68 2.51 9.73
CA ARG A 39 -4.14 3.81 9.31
C ARG A 39 -2.69 3.74 8.82
N SER A 40 -2.08 2.56 8.79
CA SER A 40 -0.65 2.43 8.51
C SER A 40 -0.30 2.79 7.06
N ASN A 41 0.71 3.65 6.93
CA ASN A 41 1.36 3.97 5.67
C ASN A 41 2.77 4.53 5.93
N ASN A 42 3.80 3.66 5.84
CA ASN A 42 5.20 4.04 5.93
C ASN A 42 5.93 3.75 4.61
N TYR A 43 5.30 4.11 3.49
CA TYR A 43 5.66 3.66 2.14
C TYR A 43 7.11 3.98 1.70
N THR A 44 7.74 5.01 2.27
CA THR A 44 9.12 5.37 1.94
C THR A 44 10.16 4.46 2.60
N GLN A 45 9.80 3.75 3.68
CA GLN A 45 10.69 2.89 4.45
C GLN A 45 10.28 1.41 4.43
N ASP A 46 8.99 1.10 4.31
CA ASP A 46 8.51 -0.28 4.32
C ASP A 46 8.95 -1.02 3.04
N PRO A 47 9.73 -2.12 3.15
CA PRO A 47 10.14 -2.88 1.98
C PRO A 47 8.97 -3.48 1.20
N LEU A 48 7.81 -3.71 1.82
CA LEU A 48 6.60 -4.21 1.16
C LEU A 48 5.89 -3.15 0.32
N SER A 49 6.23 -1.87 0.50
CA SER A 49 5.67 -0.77 -0.29
C SER A 49 6.42 -0.51 -1.60
N ARG A 50 7.52 -1.24 -1.85
CA ARG A 50 8.35 -1.08 -3.05
C ARG A 50 7.63 -1.50 -4.32
N CYS A 51 7.96 -0.86 -5.44
CA CYS A 51 7.58 -1.28 -6.78
C CYS A 51 8.75 -1.13 -7.76
N GLU A 52 8.62 -1.75 -8.93
CA GLU A 52 9.48 -1.46 -10.09
C GLU A 52 9.06 -0.12 -10.71
N CYS A 53 9.38 0.95 -9.99
CA CYS A 53 8.97 2.33 -10.23
C CYS A 53 10.09 3.29 -9.82
N ASP A 54 9.99 4.56 -10.19
CA ASP A 54 10.92 5.62 -9.76
C ASP A 54 10.13 6.83 -9.23
N PRO A 55 10.18 7.16 -7.93
CA PRO A 55 10.98 6.50 -6.86
C PRO A 55 10.56 5.04 -6.61
N PRO A 56 11.40 4.20 -5.98
CA PRO A 56 11.20 2.73 -5.87
C PRO A 56 10.15 2.33 -4.82
N TYR A 57 9.13 3.14 -4.64
CA TYR A 57 8.02 2.95 -3.73
C TYR A 57 6.77 3.66 -4.25
N SER A 58 5.61 3.28 -3.73
CA SER A 58 4.37 4.03 -3.95
C SER A 58 3.57 4.14 -2.67
N GLY A 59 3.05 5.33 -2.39
CA GLY A 59 2.07 5.59 -1.33
C GLY A 59 0.77 4.83 -1.50
N GLU A 60 0.55 4.18 -2.65
CA GLU A 60 -0.56 3.24 -2.88
C GLU A 60 -0.35 1.89 -2.19
N ASN A 61 0.91 1.46 -1.99
CA ASN A 61 1.27 0.15 -1.46
C ASN A 61 1.29 0.13 0.08
N ALA A 62 0.17 0.50 0.69
CA ALA A 62 -0.03 0.52 2.13
C ALA A 62 -1.46 0.10 2.49
N ILE A 63 -1.76 -0.11 3.78
CA ILE A 63 -3.14 -0.36 4.22
C ILE A 63 -3.99 0.91 4.01
N SER A 64 -3.48 2.06 4.43
CA SER A 64 -4.11 3.36 4.26
C SER A 64 -3.41 4.17 3.16
N CYS A 65 -3.77 3.93 1.89
CA CYS A 65 -3.06 4.54 0.75
C CYS A 65 -3.10 6.07 0.73
N ARG A 66 -2.05 6.67 0.16
CA ARG A 66 -1.83 8.11 -0.03
C ARG A 66 -1.21 8.37 -1.40
N SER A 67 -1.98 8.16 -2.47
CA SER A 67 -1.49 8.37 -3.85
C SER A 67 -1.13 9.83 -4.13
N ASP A 68 -1.66 10.78 -3.35
CA ASP A 68 -1.34 12.20 -3.45
C ASP A 68 0.12 12.51 -3.10
N LEU A 69 0.76 11.66 -2.29
CA LEU A 69 2.16 11.82 -1.89
C LEU A 69 3.16 11.26 -2.92
N ASN A 70 2.68 10.52 -3.92
CA ASN A 70 3.52 10.04 -5.00
C ASN A 70 3.99 11.24 -5.85
N PRO A 71 5.28 11.33 -6.23
CA PRO A 71 5.74 12.39 -7.12
C PRO A 71 4.97 12.38 -8.46
N PRO A 72 4.41 13.52 -8.92
CA PRO A 72 3.72 13.60 -10.20
C PRO A 72 4.60 13.27 -11.41
N ASN A 73 5.91 13.48 -11.30
CA ASN A 73 6.91 13.18 -12.31
C ASN A 73 7.55 11.78 -12.16
N GLY A 74 7.02 10.94 -11.25
CA GLY A 74 7.52 9.58 -11.07
C GLY A 74 7.14 8.65 -12.22
N THR A 75 7.91 7.58 -12.39
CA THR A 75 7.64 6.52 -13.37
C THR A 75 6.97 5.35 -12.68
N TYR A 76 5.76 5.00 -13.12
CA TYR A 76 4.96 3.93 -12.53
C TYR A 76 4.51 2.93 -13.61
N PRO A 77 4.50 1.62 -13.31
CA PRO A 77 4.17 0.60 -14.32
C PRO A 77 2.68 0.58 -14.71
N PHE A 78 1.81 1.17 -13.90
CA PHE A 78 0.38 1.35 -14.18
C PHE A 78 -0.19 2.48 -13.30
N SER A 79 -1.32 3.06 -13.74
CA SER A 79 -1.89 4.31 -13.20
C SER A 79 -2.22 4.28 -11.70
N ALA A 80 -2.57 3.11 -11.14
CA ALA A 80 -2.94 3.01 -9.73
C ALA A 80 -1.77 3.35 -8.78
N LEU A 81 -0.52 3.08 -9.18
CA LEU A 81 0.66 3.38 -8.37
C LEU A 81 1.12 4.85 -8.46
N GLY A 82 0.56 5.64 -9.38
CA GLY A 82 0.99 7.01 -9.64
C GLY A 82 0.36 8.05 -8.74
N HIS A 83 0.67 9.32 -9.03
CA HIS A 83 0.09 10.48 -8.36
C HIS A 83 -1.39 10.63 -8.71
N ARG A 84 -2.25 10.63 -7.69
CA ARG A 84 -3.71 10.78 -7.83
C ARG A 84 -4.27 11.49 -6.60
N ASP A 85 -5.32 12.28 -6.78
CA ASP A 85 -6.17 12.74 -5.68
C ASP A 85 -7.06 11.57 -5.20
N HIS A 86 -6.41 10.57 -4.61
CA HIS A 86 -6.99 9.31 -4.20
C HIS A 86 -6.22 8.75 -3.01
N GLY A 87 -6.94 8.23 -2.03
CA GLY A 87 -6.35 7.67 -0.84
C GLY A 87 -7.42 7.10 0.08
N ALA A 88 -6.98 6.49 1.17
CA ALA A 88 -7.88 6.12 2.25
C ALA A 88 -8.33 7.40 2.98
N THR A 89 -9.64 7.60 3.10
CA THR A 89 -10.24 8.78 3.74
C THR A 89 -10.71 8.53 5.16
N ASP A 90 -11.05 7.29 5.49
CA ASP A 90 -11.59 6.91 6.80
C ASP A 90 -11.06 5.57 7.29
N MET A 91 -11.31 5.32 8.57
CA MET A 91 -11.29 4.02 9.22
C MET A 91 -12.39 4.09 10.27
N LYS A 92 -13.22 3.05 10.36
CA LYS A 92 -14.35 3.01 11.27
C LYS A 92 -14.20 1.83 12.20
N GLU A 93 -14.43 2.07 13.47
CA GLU A 93 -14.76 1.05 14.45
C GLU A 93 -15.84 1.62 15.39
N ARG A 94 -16.47 0.75 16.20
CA ARG A 94 -17.77 0.96 16.82
C ARG A 94 -17.66 1.53 18.23
#